data_AF-A0A7X8UAT3-F1
#
_entry.id   AF-A0A7X8UAT3-F1
#
_cell.length_a   1.000
_cell.length_b   1.000
_cell.length_c   1.000
_cell.angle_alpha   90.00
_cell.angle_beta   90.00
_cell.angle_gamma   90.00
#
_symmetry.space_group_name_H-M   'P 1'
#
loop_
_entity.id
_entity.type
_entity.pdbx_description
1 polymer ?
#
loop_
_entity_poly.entity_id
_entity_poly.type
_entity_poly.pdbx_seq_one_letter_code
_entity_poly.pdbx_strand_id
1 'polypeptide(L)'
;MDMFEKFINLGVGAFSITKEKAEKIIDEMVERGEINREEAKKTLEDVIKKGEEQRDQFRTYIREEVDKCKGEHVSSYKSKIEDLEARIKELEDKLNQQTEN
;
A
#
# COMPACT_ATOMS: atom_id res chain seq x y z
N MET A 1 -0.38 14.22 -12.63
CA MET A 1 0.40 13.38 -11.70
C MET A 1 0.59 14.08 -10.35
N ASP A 2 0.80 15.40 -10.33
CA ASP A 2 1.01 16.21 -9.12
C ASP A 2 -0.02 16.07 -8.00
N MET A 3 -1.30 15.87 -8.33
CA MET A 3 -2.34 15.72 -7.29
C MET A 3 -2.18 14.43 -6.48
N PHE A 4 -1.69 13.36 -7.09
CA PHE A 4 -1.46 12.08 -6.41
C PHE A 4 -0.22 12.14 -5.52
N GLU A 5 0.89 12.69 -6.02
CA GLU A 5 2.09 12.93 -5.21
C GLU A 5 1.82 13.88 -4.05
N LYS A 6 1.04 14.95 -4.28
CA LYS A 6 0.59 15.85 -3.20
C LYS A 6 -0.28 15.15 -2.18
N PHE A 7 -1.17 14.25 -2.60
CA PHE A 7 -2.02 13.47 -1.70
C PHE A 7 -1.20 12.49 -0.85
N ILE A 8 -0.20 11.83 -1.43
CA ILE A 8 0.71 10.96 -0.70
C ILE A 8 1.56 11.77 0.29
N ASN A 9 2.15 12.89 -0.14
CA ASN A 9 2.98 13.73 0.73
C ASN A 9 2.16 14.35 1.88
N LEU A 10 0.93 14.80 1.61
CA LEU A 10 0.01 15.30 2.65
C LEU A 10 -0.48 14.18 3.56
N GLY A 11 -0.81 13.02 3.00
CA GLY A 11 -1.26 11.84 3.76
C GLY A 11 -0.18 11.37 4.73
N VAL A 12 1.07 11.22 4.26
CA VAL A 12 2.19 10.82 5.12
C VAL A 12 2.43 11.84 6.24
N GLY A 13 2.29 13.14 5.97
CA GLY A 13 2.42 14.19 6.98
C GLY A 13 1.31 14.16 8.05
N ALA A 14 0.07 13.88 7.68
CA ALA A 14 -1.07 13.80 8.59
C ALA A 14 -1.06 12.55 9.49
N PHE A 15 -0.46 11.45 9.02
CA PHE A 15 -0.30 10.21 9.77
C PHE A 15 0.99 10.14 10.62
N SER A 16 1.88 11.14 10.55
CA SER A 16 3.18 11.13 11.25
C SER A 16 3.07 11.54 12.73
N ILE A 17 2.31 10.77 13.50
CA ILE A 17 2.47 10.75 14.96
C ILE A 17 3.65 9.83 15.25
N THR A 18 4.79 10.42 15.62
CA THR A 18 5.98 9.67 16.04
C THR A 18 5.91 9.39 17.54
N LYS A 19 6.67 8.38 18.00
CA LYS A 19 6.82 8.07 19.42
C LYS A 19 7.21 9.31 20.24
N GLU A 20 8.16 10.10 19.75
CA GLU A 20 8.62 11.35 20.38
C GLU A 20 7.50 12.40 20.50
N LYS A 21 6.60 12.47 19.52
CA LYS A 21 5.47 13.40 19.54
C LYS A 21 4.38 12.94 20.51
N ALA A 22 4.15 11.63 20.60
CA ALA A 22 3.25 11.04 21.59
C ALA A 22 3.78 11.22 23.03
N GLU A 23 5.08 11.02 23.24
CA GLU A 23 5.77 11.27 24.51
C GLU A 23 5.56 12.72 24.96
N LYS A 24 5.82 13.70 24.09
CA LYS A 24 5.60 15.12 24.42
C LYS A 24 4.17 15.45 24.81
N ILE A 25 3.19 14.94 24.07
CA ILE A 25 1.77 15.21 24.38
C ILE A 25 1.40 14.64 25.75
N ILE A 26 1.86 13.41 26.05
CA ILE A 26 1.59 12.76 27.33
C ILE A 26 2.32 13.48 28.47
N ASP A 27 3.57 13.92 28.27
CA ASP A 27 4.32 14.69 29.27
C ASP A 27 3.64 16.03 29.58
N GLU A 28 3.11 16.74 28.57
CA GLU A 28 2.32 17.96 28.78
C GLU A 28 1.05 17.69 29.62
N MET A 29 0.40 16.55 29.43
CA MET A 29 -0.76 16.14 30.24
C MET A 29 -0.37 15.83 31.69
N VAL A 30 0.83 15.28 31.93
CA VAL A 30 1.38 15.09 33.28
C VAL A 30 1.71 16.42 33.95
N GLU A 31 2.34 17.35 33.23
CA GLU A 31 2.66 18.68 33.74
C GLU A 31 1.42 19.49 34.11
N ARG A 32 0.33 19.32 33.34
CA ARG A 32 -0.98 19.91 33.63
C ARG A 32 -1.74 19.20 34.75
N GLY A 33 -1.23 18.08 35.26
CA GLY A 33 -1.87 17.28 36.30
C GLY A 33 -3.10 16.51 35.84
N GLU A 34 -3.30 16.34 34.52
CA GLU A 34 -4.44 15.60 33.95
C GLU A 34 -4.28 14.08 34.12
N ILE A 35 -3.03 13.62 34.13
CA ILE A 35 -2.65 12.22 34.34
C ILE A 35 -1.42 12.15 35.24
N ASN A 36 -1.27 11.06 35.99
CA ASN A 36 -0.07 10.82 36.77
C ASN A 36 1.02 10.13 35.93
N ARG A 37 2.27 10.10 36.43
CA ARG A 37 3.42 9.51 35.71
C ARG A 37 3.27 8.01 35.41
N GLU A 38 2.53 7.27 36.23
CA GLU A 38 2.32 5.84 36.06
C GLU A 38 1.34 5.58 34.91
N GLU A 39 0.26 6.36 34.89
CA GLU A 39 -0.77 6.35 33.86
C GLU A 39 -0.25 6.86 32.51
N ALA A 40 0.64 7.85 32.52
CA ALA A 40 1.36 8.34 31.35
C ALA A 40 2.17 7.24 30.65
N LYS A 41 2.98 6.48 31.40
CA LYS A 41 3.77 5.37 30.85
C LYS A 41 2.89 4.30 30.21
N LYS A 42 1.82 3.91 30.89
CA LYS A 42 0.86 2.94 30.38
C LYS A 42 0.17 3.44 29.11
N THR A 43 -0.24 4.70 29.10
CA THR A 43 -0.90 5.31 27.93
C THR A 43 0.03 5.36 26.73
N LEU A 44 1.31 5.69 26.95
CA LEU A 44 2.31 5.71 25.90
C LEU A 44 2.53 4.31 25.31
N GLU A 45 2.68 3.30 26.16
CA GLU A 45 2.83 1.90 25.73
C GLU A 45 1.60 1.43 24.94
N ASP A 46 0.39 1.74 25.40
CA ASP A 46 -0.85 1.40 24.72
C ASP A 46 -0.97 2.09 23.35
N VAL A 47 -0.57 3.36 23.24
CA VAL A 47 -0.56 4.12 21.98
C VAL A 47 0.44 3.52 20.99
N ILE A 48 1.64 3.18 21.45
CA ILE A 48 2.67 2.55 20.61
C ILE A 48 2.17 1.19 20.11
N LYS A 49 1.68 0.34 21.03
CA LYS A 49 1.21 -1.00 20.71
C LYS A 49 0.03 -1.00 19.73
N LYS A 50 -0.98 -0.16 20.00
CA LYS A 50 -2.12 -0.01 19.08
C LYS A 50 -1.69 0.54 17.73
N GLY A 51 -0.73 1.48 17.73
CA GLY A 51 -0.15 2.02 16.50
C GLY A 51 0.54 0.94 15.66
N GLU A 52 1.32 0.05 16.29
CA GLU A 52 1.97 -1.08 15.60
C GLU A 52 0.94 -2.07 15.03
N GLU A 53 -0.05 -2.48 15.82
CA GLU A 53 -1.13 -3.38 15.38
C GLU A 53 -1.91 -2.79 14.20
N GLN A 54 -2.28 -1.51 14.26
CA GLN A 54 -2.99 -0.83 13.17
C GLN A 54 -2.12 -0.68 11.91
N ARG A 55 -0.82 -0.41 12.06
CA ARG A 55 0.11 -0.33 10.91
C ARG A 55 0.25 -1.67 10.21
N ASP A 56 0.30 -2.77 10.94
CA ASP A 56 0.38 -4.10 10.36
C ASP A 56 -0.91 -4.50 9.64
N GLN A 57 -2.08 -4.23 10.23
CA GLN A 57 -3.37 -4.42 9.57
C GLN A 57 -3.48 -3.58 8.29
N PHE A 58 -3.08 -2.31 8.36
CA PHE A 58 -3.09 -1.42 7.20
C PHE A 58 -2.14 -1.88 6.09
N ARG A 59 -0.94 -2.37 6.46
CA ARG A 59 0.03 -2.92 5.51
C ARG A 59 -0.54 -4.15 4.80
N THR A 60 -1.20 -5.04 5.53
CA THR A 60 -1.86 -6.23 4.97
C THR A 60 -2.97 -5.82 4.02
N TYR A 61 -3.85 -4.90 4.44
CA TYR A 61 -4.93 -4.38 3.59
C TYR A 61 -4.42 -3.74 2.29
N ILE A 62 -3.40 -2.88 2.38
CA ILE A 62 -2.78 -2.29 1.17
C ILE A 62 -2.20 -3.38 0.27
N ARG A 63 -1.51 -4.39 0.83
CA ARG A 63 -0.94 -5.47 0.03
C ARG A 63 -2.03 -6.23 -0.71
N GLU A 64 -3.12 -6.59 -0.03
CA GLU A 64 -4.26 -7.26 -0.64
C GLU A 64 -4.90 -6.45 -1.77
N GLU A 65 -5.12 -5.14 -1.56
CA GLU A 65 -5.68 -4.27 -2.60
C GLU A 65 -4.74 -4.09 -3.80
N VAL A 66 -3.43 -3.95 -3.55
CA VAL A 66 -2.43 -3.90 -4.62
C VAL A 66 -2.39 -5.21 -5.40
N ASP A 67 -2.46 -6.36 -4.72
CA ASP A 67 -2.43 -7.67 -5.36
C ASP A 67 -3.71 -7.94 -6.16
N LYS A 68 -4.88 -7.49 -5.69
CA LYS A 68 -6.14 -7.52 -6.47
C LYS A 68 -6.04 -6.68 -7.74
N CYS A 69 -5.60 -5.43 -7.62
CA CYS A 69 -5.39 -4.55 -8.78
C CYS A 69 -4.39 -5.15 -9.78
N LYS A 70 -3.29 -5.75 -9.30
CA LYS A 70 -2.33 -6.44 -10.17
C LYS A 70 -2.97 -7.65 -10.85
N GLY A 71 -3.73 -8.47 -10.13
CA GLY A 71 -4.39 -9.67 -10.66
C GLY A 71 -5.33 -9.37 -11.83
N GLU A 72 -6.16 -8.34 -11.70
CA GLU A 72 -7.09 -7.92 -12.75
C GLU A 72 -6.36 -7.45 -14.03
N HIS A 73 -5.27 -6.69 -13.87
CA HIS A 73 -4.51 -6.20 -15.02
C HIS A 73 -3.63 -7.28 -15.66
N VAL A 74 -2.97 -8.12 -14.86
CA VAL A 74 -2.08 -9.20 -15.36
C VAL A 74 -2.85 -10.23 -16.18
N SER A 75 -4.08 -10.58 -15.78
CA SER A 75 -4.93 -11.50 -16.56
C SER A 75 -5.28 -10.94 -17.94
N SER A 76 -5.55 -9.63 -18.02
CA SER A 76 -5.84 -8.95 -19.29
C SER A 76 -4.61 -8.92 -20.22
N TYR A 77 -3.41 -8.71 -19.69
CA TYR A 77 -2.20 -8.72 -20.52
C TYR A 77 -1.85 -10.12 -21.00
N LYS A 78 -2.01 -11.15 -20.16
CA LYS A 78 -1.72 -12.53 -20.54
C LYS A 78 -2.63 -13.02 -21.67
N SER A 79 -3.94 -12.76 -21.57
CA SER A 79 -4.89 -13.10 -22.64
C SER A 79 -4.57 -12.38 -23.95
N LYS A 80 -4.19 -11.09 -23.90
CA LYS A 80 -3.78 -10.35 -25.11
C LYS A 80 -2.50 -10.91 -25.74
N ILE A 81 -1.56 -11.40 -24.94
CA ILE A 81 -0.34 -12.03 -25.44
C ILE A 81 -0.66 -13.36 -26.12
N GLU A 82 -1.49 -14.20 -25.50
CA GLU A 82 -1.92 -15.49 -26.09
C GLU A 82 -2.67 -15.29 -27.42
N ASP A 83 -3.56 -14.29 -27.51
CA ASP A 83 -4.26 -13.95 -28.77
C ASP A 83 -3.28 -13.48 -29.86
N LEU A 84 -2.25 -12.72 -29.49
CA LEU A 84 -1.22 -12.25 -30.44
C LEU A 84 -0.35 -13.40 -30.93
N GLU A 85 0.07 -14.31 -30.05
CA GLU A 85 0.83 -15.51 -30.43
C GLU A 85 0.02 -16.40 -31.38
N ALA A 86 -1.28 -16.59 -31.13
CA ALA A 86 -2.15 -17.34 -32.01
C ALA A 86 -2.25 -16.71 -33.41
N ARG A 87 -2.40 -15.39 -33.49
CA ARG A 87 -2.44 -14.66 -34.79
C ARG A 87 -1.11 -14.71 -35.53
N ILE A 88 0.02 -14.62 -34.81
CA ILE A 88 1.35 -14.75 -35.43
C ILE A 88 1.49 -16.13 -36.05
N LYS A 89 1.15 -17.19 -35.31
CA LYS A 89 1.20 -18.56 -35.82
C LYS A 89 0.32 -18.77 -37.06
N GLU A 90 -0.90 -18.23 -37.03
CA GLU A 90 -1.82 -18.32 -38.17
C GLU A 90 -1.30 -17.57 -39.41
N LEU A 91 -0.58 -16.47 -39.21
CA LEU A 91 0.07 -15.72 -40.29
C LEU A 91 1.31 -16.46 -40.82
N GLU A 92 2.11 -17.07 -39.95
CA GLU A 92 3.26 -17.89 -40.32
C GLU A 92 2.82 -19.11 -41.16
N ASP A 93 1.75 -19.80 -40.75
CA ASP A 93 1.19 -20.93 -41.50
C ASP A 93 0.70 -20.51 -42.89
N LYS A 94 0.05 -19.35 -43.01
CA LYS A 94 -0.40 -18.78 -44.30
C LYS A 94 0.76 -18.37 -45.19
N LEU A 95 1.82 -17.79 -44.63
CA LEU A 95 3.03 -17.42 -45.37
C LEU A 95 3.78 -18.65 -45.88
N ASN A 96 3.90 -19.71 -45.08
CA ASN A 96 4.51 -20.96 -45.50
C ASN A 96 3.72 -21.62 -46.64
N GLN A 97 2.38 -21.64 -46.57
CA GLN A 97 1.53 -22.14 -47.66
C GLN A 97 1.61 -21.30 -48.96
N GLN A 98 1.90 -20.00 -48.86
CA GLN A 98 2.15 -19.15 -50.02
C GLN A 98 3.54 -19.31 -50.62
N THR A 99 4.51 -19.82 -49.85
CA THR A 99 5.90 -20.01 -50.32
C THR A 99 6.13 -21.40 -50.93
N GLU A 100 5.26 -22.37 -50.62
CA GLU A 100 5.28 -23.73 -51.18
C GLU A 100 4.47 -23.90 -52.50
N ASN A 101 3.77 -22.84 -52.96
CA ASN A 101 3.12 -22.78 -54.29
C ASN A 101 3.92 -21.91 -55.26
#